data_AF-A0A0Q6FYY5-F1
#
_entry.id   AF-A0A0Q6FYY5-F1
#
_cell.length_a   1.000
_cell.length_b   1.000
_cell.length_c   1.000
_cell.angle_alpha   90.00
_cell.angle_beta   90.00
_cell.angle_gamma   90.00
#
_symmetry.space_group_name_H-M   'P 1'
#
loop_
_entity.id
_entity.type
_entity.pdbx_description
1 polymer ?
#
loop_
_entity_poly.entity_id
_entity_poly.type
_entity_poly.pdbx_seq_one_letter_code
_entity_poly.pdbx_strand_id
1 'polypeptide(L)'
;MTGSLVLWAEPGTSGTRVEVRTRSGTCFVETAGDLGSTPAASEGALQIESVVELGAVGSVIDRGCDIDVAIEMLTALFPCVEPGGSYRIEVGVDRSALRTAPIIRALVDAVANRWVDGAAATSQDPFVAYCLRNLASLSVGTDALTLDKVDRPFVVLPARPLSALEGIDSRVGVVPRSYRRAVADFYGPGAKGDVLRARTSNLADVEAPGGLVAVLSDATVLGFGPVVVDGNLIDESLINTRSMRQRGLLYQVAETDTFLLERPLTPPHPPLPGVTSVVMKQTWDVNYGHWIVDTFPRVEAVVSAHGTEGMSFILNVPPSEQMRQVFVDSMSLVGVREEQLVFTGSHPYAMERAIYPAPVTVPPLVKNPRSVEFLRELALDLDDSADRRPRRLYVTRNGSGRRRLLNEDAVIDVLRPLGYEVVAPETLTLREQMAVFRDATHVVGNMGAALSNLAFSGDGVRVLCLATEAMNHDYFYDIVSVKGGIYIGLQGLAAEQPATIASDFTIDIPLLEDVLSKHAFDRP
;
A
#
# COMPACT_ATOMS: atom_id res chain seq x y z
N MET A 1 0.61 -37.40 15.14
CA MET A 1 1.56 -37.87 14.11
C MET A 1 1.66 -36.76 13.07
N THR A 2 2.81 -36.09 13.01
CA THR A 2 3.11 -35.02 12.07
C THR A 2 3.41 -35.63 10.70
N GLY A 3 2.66 -35.22 9.67
CA GLY A 3 2.92 -35.64 8.29
C GLY A 3 4.12 -34.87 7.73
N SER A 4 5.03 -35.57 7.06
CA SER A 4 6.13 -34.95 6.31
C SER A 4 5.77 -34.90 4.82
N LEU A 5 5.87 -33.72 4.21
CA LEU A 5 5.85 -33.45 2.78
C LEU A 5 7.13 -34.02 2.17
N VAL A 6 7.06 -34.73 1.04
CA VAL A 6 8.24 -35.16 0.30
C VAL A 6 8.06 -34.78 -1.17
N LEU A 7 8.82 -33.78 -1.61
CA LEU A 7 8.90 -33.33 -3.00
C LEU A 7 9.89 -34.20 -3.76
N TRP A 8 9.50 -34.73 -4.93
CA TRP A 8 10.37 -35.43 -5.86
C TRP A 8 10.05 -35.05 -7.30
N ALA A 9 11.05 -35.03 -8.19
CA ALA A 9 10.90 -34.80 -9.62
C ALA A 9 11.08 -36.10 -10.44
N GLU A 10 10.22 -36.33 -11.45
CA GLU A 10 10.37 -37.46 -12.36
C GLU A 10 11.44 -37.17 -13.45
N PRO A 11 12.44 -38.05 -13.65
CA PRO A 11 13.44 -37.86 -14.71
C PRO A 11 12.81 -37.94 -16.11
N GLY A 12 13.02 -36.90 -16.94
CA GLY A 12 12.74 -36.96 -18.38
C GLY A 12 11.43 -36.30 -18.87
N THR A 13 10.75 -35.53 -18.03
CA THR A 13 9.60 -34.70 -18.43
C THR A 13 10.02 -33.23 -18.55
N SER A 14 9.40 -32.48 -19.47
CA SER A 14 9.69 -31.05 -19.73
C SER A 14 9.08 -30.10 -18.70
N GLY A 15 8.67 -30.62 -17.54
CA GLY A 15 8.11 -29.86 -16.40
C GLY A 15 8.49 -30.55 -15.10
N THR A 16 8.70 -29.79 -14.03
CA THR A 16 9.02 -30.38 -12.72
C THR A 16 7.71 -30.71 -12.01
N ARG A 17 7.37 -31.99 -11.93
CA ARG A 17 6.29 -32.48 -11.07
C ARG A 17 6.83 -32.70 -9.67
N VAL A 18 6.13 -32.24 -8.65
CA VAL A 18 6.59 -32.18 -7.26
C VAL A 18 5.50 -32.80 -6.38
N GLU A 19 5.72 -33.98 -5.78
CA GLU A 19 4.75 -34.57 -4.84
C GLU A 19 4.70 -33.82 -3.51
N VAL A 20 3.50 -33.62 -2.97
CA VAL A 20 3.25 -32.86 -1.74
C VAL A 20 2.36 -33.72 -0.83
N ARG A 21 2.91 -34.23 0.28
CA ARG A 21 2.15 -35.01 1.28
C ARG A 21 1.71 -34.21 2.49
N THR A 22 0.40 -34.10 2.69
CA THR A 22 -0.21 -33.28 3.75
C THR A 22 -0.90 -34.15 4.79
N ARG A 23 -1.44 -33.51 5.83
CA ARG A 23 -2.29 -34.19 6.83
C ARG A 23 -3.58 -34.75 6.22
N SER A 24 -4.08 -34.19 5.11
CA SER A 24 -5.34 -34.58 4.46
C SER A 24 -5.15 -35.48 3.22
N GLY A 25 -3.94 -35.66 2.71
CA GLY A 25 -3.63 -36.54 1.58
C GLY A 25 -2.39 -36.13 0.79
N THR A 26 -2.11 -36.86 -0.28
CA THR A 26 -1.04 -36.54 -1.24
C THR A 26 -1.60 -35.70 -2.39
N CYS A 27 -0.92 -34.63 -2.77
CA CYS A 27 -1.17 -33.87 -4.00
C CYS A 27 0.12 -33.69 -4.80
N PHE A 28 0.03 -33.09 -5.99
CA PHE A 28 1.17 -32.85 -6.88
C PHE A 28 1.19 -31.39 -7.29
N VAL A 29 2.37 -30.78 -7.44
CA VAL A 29 2.58 -29.42 -7.94
C VAL A 29 3.39 -29.52 -9.20
N GLU A 30 2.95 -28.90 -10.28
CA GLU A 30 3.71 -28.85 -11.52
C GLU A 30 4.17 -27.41 -11.74
N THR A 31 5.48 -27.20 -11.91
CA THR A 31 5.99 -25.90 -12.35
C THR A 31 5.85 -25.80 -13.87
N ALA A 32 5.23 -24.72 -14.35
CA ALA A 32 5.11 -24.47 -15.78
C ALA A 32 6.51 -24.22 -16.37
N GLY A 33 6.96 -25.12 -17.24
CA GLY A 33 8.18 -24.93 -18.01
C GLY A 33 8.04 -23.77 -19.02
N ASP A 34 9.07 -22.94 -19.08
CA ASP A 34 9.30 -21.80 -19.98
C ASP A 34 8.34 -20.59 -19.86
N LEU A 35 8.90 -19.48 -19.38
CA LEU A 35 8.35 -18.12 -19.48
C LEU A 35 8.42 -17.63 -20.95
N GLY A 36 7.54 -18.17 -21.78
CA GLY A 36 7.42 -17.77 -23.18
C GLY A 36 6.04 -18.12 -23.75
N SER A 37 5.17 -17.11 -23.85
CA SER A 37 3.84 -17.13 -24.49
C SER A 37 2.69 -17.89 -23.78
N THR A 38 1.66 -17.14 -23.38
CA THR A 38 0.32 -17.61 -22.98
C THR A 38 -0.49 -18.16 -24.18
N PRO A 39 -1.67 -18.78 -23.98
CA PRO A 39 -2.04 -19.82 -23.00
C PRO A 39 -2.76 -21.01 -23.68
N ALA A 40 -2.68 -22.22 -23.12
CA ALA A 40 -3.70 -23.24 -23.32
C ALA A 40 -3.80 -24.08 -22.05
N ALA A 41 -4.99 -24.03 -21.43
CA ALA A 41 -5.34 -24.84 -20.29
C ALA A 41 -5.25 -26.33 -20.64
N SER A 42 -4.46 -27.09 -19.89
CA SER A 42 -4.57 -28.54 -19.81
C SER A 42 -5.06 -28.94 -18.43
N GLU A 43 -6.18 -29.64 -18.41
CA GLU A 43 -6.80 -30.25 -17.24
C GLU A 43 -5.79 -31.11 -16.47
N GLY A 44 -5.50 -30.75 -15.21
CA GLY A 44 -4.69 -31.57 -14.30
C GLY A 44 -3.58 -30.87 -13.50
N ALA A 45 -3.32 -29.58 -13.71
CA ALA A 45 -2.25 -28.84 -13.00
C ALA A 45 -2.74 -28.17 -11.71
N LEU A 46 -2.13 -28.51 -10.56
CA LEU A 46 -2.28 -27.77 -9.31
C LEU A 46 -1.23 -26.62 -9.30
N GLN A 47 -1.69 -25.38 -9.45
CA GLN A 47 -0.86 -24.18 -9.30
C GLN A 47 -0.40 -24.03 -7.84
N ILE A 48 0.72 -23.35 -7.55
CA ILE A 48 1.25 -23.14 -6.17
C ILE A 48 0.15 -22.71 -5.17
N GLU A 49 -0.86 -21.97 -5.63
CA GLU A 49 -2.08 -21.60 -4.90
C GLU A 49 -2.76 -22.79 -4.18
N SER A 50 -2.84 -23.94 -4.82
CA SER A 50 -3.44 -25.15 -4.29
C SER A 50 -2.61 -25.85 -3.19
N VAL A 51 -1.31 -25.54 -3.10
CA VAL A 51 -0.45 -26.02 -2.00
C VAL A 51 -0.70 -25.23 -0.73
N VAL A 52 -1.08 -23.97 -0.89
CA VAL A 52 -1.35 -23.10 0.23
C VAL A 52 -2.76 -23.33 0.80
N GLU A 53 -3.70 -23.83 0.00
CA GLU A 53 -5.01 -24.33 0.46
C GLU A 53 -4.93 -25.60 1.33
N LEU A 54 -3.78 -26.28 1.40
CA LEU A 54 -3.60 -27.51 2.16
C LEU A 54 -3.56 -27.32 3.69
N GLY A 55 -3.60 -26.07 4.16
CA GLY A 55 -3.41 -25.76 5.57
C GLY A 55 -1.98 -26.05 6.03
N ALA A 56 -1.81 -26.15 7.34
CA ALA A 56 -0.50 -26.12 7.95
C ALA A 56 0.33 -27.40 7.65
N VAL A 57 1.50 -27.22 7.02
CA VAL A 57 2.37 -28.31 6.54
C VAL A 57 3.34 -28.73 7.65
N GLY A 58 3.31 -29.97 8.13
CA GLY A 58 4.13 -30.41 9.27
C GLY A 58 5.65 -30.20 9.09
N SER A 59 6.26 -30.93 8.17
CA SER A 59 7.63 -30.69 7.70
C SER A 59 7.70 -30.89 6.19
N VAL A 60 8.67 -30.30 5.51
CA VAL A 60 8.91 -30.45 4.08
C VAL A 60 10.28 -31.05 3.82
N ILE A 61 10.35 -32.02 2.93
CA ILE A 61 11.57 -32.58 2.37
C ILE A 61 11.56 -32.33 0.87
N ASP A 62 12.41 -31.42 0.42
CA ASP A 62 12.61 -31.04 -0.96
C ASP A 62 13.75 -31.84 -1.58
N ARG A 63 13.44 -32.79 -2.47
CA ARG A 63 14.43 -33.57 -3.24
C ARG A 63 14.56 -33.06 -4.68
N GLY A 64 14.52 -31.74 -4.85
CA GLY A 64 14.56 -31.07 -6.14
C GLY A 64 15.71 -31.52 -7.06
N CYS A 65 15.46 -31.43 -8.37
CA CYS A 65 16.42 -31.72 -9.42
C CYS A 65 17.22 -30.48 -9.89
N ASP A 66 16.69 -29.28 -9.63
CA ASP A 66 17.25 -27.99 -10.05
C ASP A 66 17.26 -26.96 -8.90
N ILE A 67 18.25 -26.05 -8.90
CA ILE A 67 18.46 -25.08 -7.82
C ILE A 67 17.42 -23.95 -7.80
N ASP A 68 17.00 -23.46 -8.97
CA ASP A 68 16.07 -22.34 -9.05
C ASP A 68 14.67 -22.78 -8.62
N VAL A 69 14.28 -23.99 -9.00
CA VAL A 69 13.03 -24.62 -8.53
C VAL A 69 13.06 -24.85 -7.01
N ALA A 70 14.16 -25.35 -6.46
CA ALA A 70 14.28 -25.57 -5.01
C ALA A 70 14.19 -24.25 -4.22
N ILE A 71 14.73 -23.16 -4.77
CA ILE A 71 14.61 -21.82 -4.19
C ILE A 71 13.16 -21.33 -4.24
N GLU A 72 12.49 -21.46 -5.39
CA GLU A 72 11.10 -21.08 -5.56
C GLU A 72 10.21 -21.81 -4.54
N MET A 73 10.34 -23.13 -4.46
CA MET A 73 9.61 -23.97 -3.51
C MET A 73 9.92 -23.61 -2.05
N LEU A 74 11.19 -23.37 -1.71
CA LEU A 74 11.57 -22.91 -0.38
C LEU A 74 10.83 -21.62 -0.01
N THR A 75 10.80 -20.62 -0.90
CA THR A 75 10.15 -19.33 -0.65
C THR A 75 8.63 -19.43 -0.54
N ALA A 76 8.01 -20.38 -1.25
CA ALA A 76 6.56 -20.59 -1.21
C ALA A 76 6.10 -21.47 -0.03
N LEU A 77 6.88 -22.49 0.33
CA LEU A 77 6.42 -23.55 1.23
C LEU A 77 6.96 -23.42 2.65
N PHE A 78 8.19 -22.92 2.86
CA PHE A 78 8.69 -22.71 4.23
C PHE A 78 7.79 -21.78 5.05
N PRO A 79 7.21 -20.71 4.49
CA PRO A 79 6.24 -19.91 5.23
C PRO A 79 5.03 -20.72 5.71
N CYS A 80 4.57 -21.71 4.94
CA CYS A 80 3.42 -22.57 5.26
C CYS A 80 3.74 -23.74 6.23
N VAL A 81 5.02 -23.95 6.57
CA VAL A 81 5.43 -24.98 7.55
C VAL A 81 4.82 -24.68 8.92
N GLU A 82 4.39 -25.71 9.65
CA GLU A 82 3.82 -25.62 10.99
C GLU A 82 4.81 -25.07 12.01
N PRO A 83 4.34 -24.48 13.13
CA PRO A 83 5.22 -24.10 14.21
C PRO A 83 5.97 -25.35 14.71
N GLY A 84 7.28 -25.25 14.89
CA GLY A 84 8.13 -26.39 15.26
C GLY A 84 8.40 -27.39 14.12
N GLY A 85 7.84 -27.17 12.94
CA GLY A 85 8.12 -27.93 11.73
C GLY A 85 9.47 -27.57 11.09
N SER A 86 9.83 -28.28 10.02
CA SER A 86 11.10 -28.07 9.32
C SER A 86 10.96 -28.12 7.80
N TYR A 87 11.80 -27.40 7.07
CA TYR A 87 11.96 -27.49 5.62
C TYR A 87 13.38 -27.93 5.31
N ARG A 88 13.52 -29.07 4.62
CA ARG A 88 14.79 -29.71 4.35
C ARG A 88 14.97 -29.89 2.86
N ILE A 89 15.99 -29.28 2.27
CA ILE A 89 16.41 -29.57 0.90
C ILE A 89 17.43 -30.70 0.95
N GLU A 90 17.07 -31.89 0.45
CA GLU A 90 17.94 -33.05 0.27
C GLU A 90 18.52 -33.05 -1.14
N VAL A 91 19.83 -33.06 -1.24
CA VAL A 91 20.53 -32.68 -2.47
C VAL A 91 20.47 -33.78 -3.56
N GLY A 92 19.76 -33.50 -4.66
CA GLY A 92 20.03 -34.03 -6.01
C GLY A 92 20.74 -33.04 -6.95
N VAL A 93 20.96 -31.81 -6.48
CA VAL A 93 21.43 -30.62 -7.22
C VAL A 93 22.94 -30.39 -7.04
N ASP A 94 23.62 -29.66 -7.94
CA ASP A 94 25.02 -29.26 -7.75
C ASP A 94 25.20 -28.50 -6.42
N ARG A 95 25.99 -29.07 -5.50
CA ARG A 95 26.27 -28.57 -4.15
C ARG A 95 26.89 -27.19 -4.13
N SER A 96 27.66 -26.85 -5.17
CA SER A 96 28.24 -25.52 -5.33
C SER A 96 27.15 -24.48 -5.55
N ALA A 97 26.16 -24.81 -6.38
CA ALA A 97 25.07 -23.91 -6.79
C ALA A 97 24.17 -23.51 -5.60
N LEU A 98 23.83 -24.44 -4.70
CA LEU A 98 22.98 -24.12 -3.54
C LEU A 98 23.64 -23.14 -2.56
N ARG A 99 24.96 -23.23 -2.37
CA ARG A 99 25.70 -22.32 -1.47
C ARG A 99 25.96 -20.95 -2.09
N THR A 100 26.08 -20.89 -3.41
CA THR A 100 26.29 -19.64 -4.15
C THR A 100 25.00 -18.94 -4.54
N ALA A 101 23.86 -19.64 -4.46
CA ALA A 101 22.54 -19.07 -4.64
C ALA A 101 22.37 -17.78 -3.80
N PRO A 102 22.08 -16.63 -4.43
CA PRO A 102 22.07 -15.34 -3.74
C PRO A 102 21.18 -15.31 -2.49
N ILE A 103 20.00 -15.91 -2.56
CA ILE A 103 19.04 -15.93 -1.45
C ILE A 103 19.49 -16.80 -0.28
N ILE A 104 20.09 -17.96 -0.57
CA ILE A 104 20.62 -18.87 0.45
C ILE A 104 21.82 -18.24 1.13
N ARG A 105 22.72 -17.64 0.34
CA ARG A 105 23.86 -16.90 0.87
C ARG A 105 23.41 -15.74 1.76
N ALA A 106 22.47 -14.92 1.29
CA ALA A 106 21.91 -13.82 2.07
C ALA A 106 21.26 -14.31 3.38
N LEU A 107 20.55 -15.44 3.34
CA LEU A 107 19.97 -16.06 4.52
C LEU A 107 21.05 -16.54 5.51
N VAL A 108 22.05 -17.29 5.04
CA VAL A 108 23.15 -17.80 5.86
C VAL A 108 23.93 -16.65 6.50
N ASP A 109 24.31 -15.64 5.71
CA ASP A 109 25.05 -14.48 6.19
C ASP A 109 24.23 -13.71 7.25
N ALA A 110 22.94 -13.47 7.00
CA ALA A 110 22.08 -12.75 7.93
C ALA A 110 21.84 -13.52 9.25
N VAL A 111 21.68 -14.84 9.17
CA VAL A 111 21.51 -15.71 10.35
C VAL A 111 22.80 -15.79 11.17
N ALA A 112 23.96 -15.94 10.50
CA ALA A 112 25.27 -15.93 11.16
C ALA A 112 25.48 -14.62 11.93
N ASN A 113 25.24 -13.47 11.31
CA ASN A 113 25.38 -12.16 11.95
C ASN A 113 24.44 -12.00 13.16
N ARG A 114 23.20 -12.51 13.08
CA ARG A 114 22.24 -12.46 14.20
C ARG A 114 22.72 -13.25 15.41
N TRP A 115 23.20 -14.48 15.19
CA TRP A 115 23.51 -15.42 16.27
C TRP A 115 24.95 -15.29 16.79
N VAL A 116 25.88 -14.78 15.98
CA VAL A 116 27.28 -14.54 16.40
C VAL A 116 27.43 -13.16 17.03
N ASP A 117 26.85 -12.11 16.42
CA ASP A 117 27.12 -10.73 16.85
C ASP A 117 26.00 -10.13 17.72
N GLY A 118 24.91 -10.87 17.96
CA GLY A 118 23.73 -10.38 18.70
C GLY A 118 23.07 -9.17 18.04
N ALA A 119 23.42 -8.86 16.79
CA ALA A 119 22.92 -7.71 16.06
C ALA A 119 21.44 -7.90 15.72
N ALA A 120 20.70 -6.79 15.70
CA ALA A 120 19.37 -6.76 15.09
C ALA A 120 19.51 -6.96 13.57
N ALA A 121 19.65 -8.21 13.14
CA ALA A 121 19.78 -8.54 11.74
C ALA A 121 18.48 -8.16 11.01
N THR A 122 18.61 -7.26 10.03
CA THR A 122 17.52 -6.85 9.14
C THR A 122 17.96 -7.10 7.70
N SER A 123 17.07 -7.64 6.87
CA SER A 123 17.29 -7.77 5.42
C SER A 123 16.27 -6.92 4.67
N GLN A 124 16.68 -6.38 3.52
CA GLN A 124 15.76 -5.75 2.56
C GLN A 124 15.02 -6.80 1.74
N ASP A 125 15.54 -8.03 1.67
CA ASP A 125 14.83 -9.15 1.07
C ASP A 125 13.70 -9.62 2.00
N PRO A 126 12.43 -9.61 1.56
CA PRO A 126 11.29 -9.95 2.40
C PRO A 126 11.30 -11.40 2.92
N PHE A 127 11.78 -12.35 2.13
CA PHE A 127 11.85 -13.76 2.55
C PHE A 127 12.94 -13.95 3.59
N VAL A 128 14.13 -13.38 3.38
CA VAL A 128 15.20 -13.41 4.39
C VAL A 128 14.74 -12.72 5.67
N ALA A 129 14.08 -11.56 5.57
CA ALA A 129 13.52 -10.87 6.73
C ALA A 129 12.48 -11.71 7.47
N TYR A 130 11.62 -12.43 6.75
CA TYR A 130 10.67 -13.39 7.30
C TYR A 130 11.40 -14.52 8.05
N CYS A 131 12.39 -15.15 7.42
CA CYS A 131 13.19 -16.21 8.03
C CYS A 131 13.90 -15.72 9.31
N LEU A 132 14.50 -14.53 9.30
CA LEU A 132 15.14 -13.97 10.50
C LEU A 132 14.18 -13.83 11.70
N ARG A 133 12.87 -13.74 11.48
CA ARG A 133 11.87 -13.73 12.56
C ARG A 133 11.33 -15.11 12.92
N ASN A 134 11.28 -16.03 11.94
CA ASN A 134 10.55 -17.29 12.04
C ASN A 134 11.43 -18.55 12.08
N LEU A 135 12.75 -18.39 12.00
CA LEU A 135 13.71 -19.50 12.01
C LEU A 135 14.22 -19.77 13.43
N ALA A 136 14.08 -21.01 13.87
CA ALA A 136 14.65 -21.55 15.11
C ALA A 136 16.11 -21.96 14.91
N SER A 137 16.38 -22.69 13.82
CA SER A 137 17.73 -23.10 13.44
C SER A 137 17.89 -23.16 11.92
N LEU A 138 19.13 -22.94 11.47
CA LEU A 138 19.59 -23.15 10.10
C LEU A 138 20.75 -24.13 10.13
N SER A 139 20.60 -25.27 9.48
CA SER A 139 21.67 -26.27 9.36
C SER A 139 22.10 -26.41 7.91
N VAL A 140 23.37 -26.11 7.64
CA VAL A 140 24.00 -26.31 6.32
C VAL A 140 24.91 -27.54 6.42
N GLY A 141 24.37 -28.70 6.06
CA GLY A 141 25.09 -29.97 6.08
C GLY A 141 25.86 -30.27 4.78
N THR A 142 26.44 -31.47 4.72
CA THR A 142 27.09 -31.99 3.51
C THR A 142 26.10 -32.37 2.41
N ASP A 143 24.93 -32.86 2.81
CA ASP A 143 23.93 -33.46 1.89
C ASP A 143 22.54 -32.82 2.01
N ALA A 144 22.39 -31.82 2.87
CA ALA A 144 21.13 -31.11 3.01
C ALA A 144 21.28 -29.70 3.59
N LEU A 145 20.35 -28.82 3.21
CA LEU A 145 20.03 -27.58 3.90
C LEU A 145 18.77 -27.82 4.73
N THR A 146 18.73 -27.43 5.99
CA THR A 146 17.53 -27.58 6.84
C THR A 146 17.22 -26.28 7.56
N LEU A 147 15.96 -25.84 7.45
CA LEU A 147 15.39 -24.69 8.12
C LEU A 147 14.35 -25.19 9.12
N ASP A 148 14.56 -24.95 10.41
CA ASP A 148 13.59 -25.30 11.44
C ASP A 148 12.79 -24.06 11.83
N LYS A 149 11.46 -24.16 11.83
CA LYS A 149 10.57 -23.04 12.11
C LYS A 149 10.36 -22.92 13.62
N VAL A 150 10.31 -21.67 14.12
CA VAL A 150 10.00 -21.39 15.52
C VAL A 150 8.64 -21.96 15.89
N ASP A 151 8.57 -22.61 17.05
CA ASP A 151 7.32 -23.07 17.66
C ASP A 151 6.57 -21.89 18.29
N ARG A 152 5.95 -21.08 17.44
CA ARG A 152 5.07 -19.96 17.83
C ARG A 152 3.80 -19.93 16.97
N PRO A 153 2.67 -19.46 17.52
CA PRO A 153 1.42 -19.41 16.77
C PRO A 153 1.52 -18.56 15.49
N PHE A 154 0.95 -19.07 14.40
CA PHE A 154 0.63 -18.31 13.19
C PHE A 154 -0.79 -18.59 12.74
N VAL A 155 -1.34 -17.71 11.92
CA VAL A 155 -2.62 -17.93 11.25
C VAL A 155 -2.45 -17.79 9.75
N VAL A 156 -2.96 -18.77 9.00
CA VAL A 156 -3.06 -18.74 7.54
C VAL A 156 -4.36 -18.07 7.17
N LEU A 157 -4.29 -17.10 6.28
CA LEU A 157 -5.40 -16.25 5.88
C LEU A 157 -5.46 -16.18 4.35
N PRO A 158 -6.36 -16.93 3.69
CA PRO A 158 -6.65 -16.70 2.29
C PRO A 158 -7.30 -15.32 2.13
N ALA A 159 -6.81 -14.53 1.17
CA ALA A 159 -7.44 -13.29 0.75
C ALA A 159 -8.58 -13.61 -0.20
N ARG A 160 -9.77 -13.07 0.08
CA ARG A 160 -10.96 -13.22 -0.76
C ARG A 160 -11.61 -11.84 -0.94
N PRO A 161 -12.10 -11.52 -2.13
CA PRO A 161 -12.86 -10.29 -2.33
C PRO A 161 -14.17 -10.35 -1.54
N LEU A 162 -14.67 -9.20 -1.09
CA LEU A 162 -15.95 -9.12 -0.35
C LEU A 162 -17.11 -9.79 -1.09
N SER A 163 -17.13 -9.67 -2.42
CA SER A 163 -18.17 -10.26 -3.28
C SER A 163 -18.20 -11.79 -3.27
N ALA A 164 -17.13 -12.45 -2.84
CA ALA A 164 -17.05 -13.91 -2.75
C ALA A 164 -17.45 -14.47 -1.38
N LEU A 165 -17.72 -13.62 -0.39
CA LEU A 165 -18.08 -14.04 0.96
C LEU A 165 -19.60 -14.09 1.13
N GLU A 166 -20.10 -15.19 1.69
CA GLU A 166 -21.52 -15.39 1.96
C GLU A 166 -21.97 -14.57 3.19
N GLY A 167 -23.25 -14.18 3.23
CA GLY A 167 -23.84 -13.53 4.41
C GLY A 167 -23.47 -12.07 4.65
N ILE A 168 -22.69 -11.45 3.76
CA ILE A 168 -22.37 -10.01 3.82
C ILE A 168 -23.46 -9.20 3.10
N ASP A 169 -24.23 -8.42 3.85
CA ASP A 169 -25.19 -7.48 3.27
C ASP A 169 -24.44 -6.27 2.71
N SER A 170 -24.32 -6.21 1.38
CA SER A 170 -23.72 -5.09 0.65
C SER A 170 -24.81 -4.14 0.21
N ARG A 171 -24.97 -2.99 0.88
CA ARG A 171 -25.99 -2.01 0.51
C ARG A 171 -25.47 -0.58 0.57
N VAL A 172 -25.63 0.06 -0.59
CA VAL A 172 -25.23 1.42 -0.96
C VAL A 172 -23.74 1.55 -1.25
N GLY A 173 -23.44 1.84 -2.51
CA GLY A 173 -22.11 2.24 -2.93
C GLY A 173 -22.17 3.39 -3.91
N VAL A 174 -21.14 4.22 -3.87
CA VAL A 174 -20.91 5.24 -4.90
C VAL A 174 -20.86 4.54 -6.26
N VAL A 175 -21.71 4.96 -7.19
CA VAL A 175 -21.69 4.45 -8.57
C VAL A 175 -20.32 4.74 -9.18
N PRO A 176 -19.59 3.73 -9.68
CA PRO A 176 -18.35 3.93 -10.41
C PRO A 176 -18.57 4.96 -11.52
N ARG A 177 -17.77 6.02 -11.53
CA ARG A 177 -17.74 6.99 -12.62
C ARG A 177 -16.40 6.88 -13.31
N SER A 178 -16.43 6.78 -14.63
CA SER A 178 -15.24 6.94 -15.43
C SER A 178 -14.85 8.40 -15.56
N TYR A 179 -13.55 8.65 -15.69
CA TYR A 179 -13.02 9.96 -16.01
C TYR A 179 -11.83 9.83 -16.94
N ARG A 180 -11.59 10.89 -17.71
CA ARG A 180 -10.44 10.98 -18.59
C ARG A 180 -9.28 11.60 -17.85
N ARG A 181 -8.08 11.03 -18.01
CA ARG A 181 -6.89 11.58 -17.37
C ARG A 181 -6.49 12.94 -17.95
N ALA A 182 -5.92 13.80 -17.12
CA ALA A 182 -5.45 15.13 -17.50
C ALA A 182 -4.22 15.04 -18.43
N VAL A 183 -4.04 16.07 -19.26
CA VAL A 183 -2.80 16.27 -20.00
C VAL A 183 -1.67 16.56 -19.02
N ALA A 184 -0.55 15.84 -19.17
CA ALA A 184 0.64 16.09 -18.38
C ALA A 184 1.92 16.13 -19.21
N ASP A 185 2.74 17.12 -18.91
CA ASP A 185 4.08 17.30 -19.47
C ASP A 185 5.12 17.33 -18.35
N PHE A 186 6.31 16.82 -18.66
CA PHE A 186 7.41 16.68 -17.70
C PHE A 186 8.69 17.30 -18.27
N TYR A 187 9.36 18.08 -17.44
CA TYR A 187 10.56 18.85 -17.80
C TYR A 187 11.70 18.57 -16.81
N GLY A 188 12.92 18.86 -17.23
CA GLY A 188 14.11 18.73 -16.37
C GLY A 188 14.76 17.33 -16.40
N PRO A 189 15.79 17.12 -15.57
CA PRO A 189 16.56 15.88 -15.52
C PRO A 189 15.69 14.68 -15.15
N GLY A 190 15.84 13.57 -15.89
CA GLY A 190 15.10 12.35 -15.61
C GLY A 190 13.57 12.49 -15.71
N ALA A 191 13.09 13.43 -16.54
CA ALA A 191 11.67 13.70 -16.80
C ALA A 191 10.83 12.41 -16.85
N LYS A 192 9.82 12.31 -15.99
CA LYS A 192 9.06 11.07 -15.73
C LYS A 192 7.90 10.81 -16.67
N GLY A 193 7.87 11.47 -17.82
CA GLY A 193 6.76 11.36 -18.78
C GLY A 193 6.52 9.93 -19.25
N ASP A 194 7.58 9.22 -19.67
CA ASP A 194 7.45 7.83 -20.13
C ASP A 194 7.05 6.88 -19.00
N VAL A 195 7.59 7.10 -17.79
CA VAL A 195 7.24 6.31 -16.60
C VAL A 195 5.76 6.46 -16.26
N LEU A 196 5.25 7.69 -16.26
CA LEU A 196 3.83 7.93 -16.01
C LEU A 196 2.96 7.37 -17.13
N ARG A 197 3.32 7.57 -18.41
CA ARG A 197 2.59 7.03 -19.57
C ARG A 197 2.51 5.51 -19.53
N ALA A 198 3.61 4.82 -19.21
CA ALA A 198 3.63 3.36 -19.07
C ALA A 198 2.68 2.86 -17.97
N ARG A 199 2.50 3.63 -16.89
CA ARG A 199 1.60 3.29 -15.77
C ARG A 199 0.14 3.69 -16.01
N THR A 200 -0.11 4.66 -16.89
CA THR A 200 -1.43 5.30 -17.08
C THR A 200 -2.05 5.06 -18.46
N SER A 201 -1.45 4.18 -19.27
CA SER A 201 -1.98 3.72 -20.56
C SER A 201 -2.48 4.86 -21.47
N ASN A 202 -1.72 5.96 -21.58
CA ASN A 202 -1.96 7.08 -22.52
C ASN A 202 -3.36 7.74 -22.46
N LEU A 203 -3.81 8.19 -21.29
CA LEU A 203 -5.07 8.95 -21.11
C LEU A 203 -6.36 8.15 -21.40
N ALA A 204 -6.31 6.81 -21.32
CA ALA A 204 -7.51 5.98 -21.35
C ALA A 204 -8.49 6.36 -20.22
N ASP A 205 -9.78 6.09 -20.45
CA ASP A 205 -10.80 6.22 -19.42
C ASP A 205 -10.47 5.29 -18.26
N VAL A 206 -10.61 5.82 -17.03
CA VAL A 206 -10.29 5.10 -15.80
C VAL A 206 -11.58 4.76 -15.08
N GLU A 207 -11.81 3.49 -14.80
CA GLU A 207 -12.88 3.06 -13.89
C GLU A 207 -12.36 3.08 -12.45
N ALA A 208 -13.01 3.89 -11.61
CA ALA A 208 -12.71 3.93 -10.18
C ALA A 208 -13.52 2.86 -9.41
N PRO A 209 -13.01 2.33 -8.29
CA PRO A 209 -13.75 1.38 -7.46
C PRO A 209 -15.05 2.02 -6.95
N GLY A 210 -16.14 1.24 -6.95
CA GLY A 210 -17.40 1.64 -6.35
C GLY A 210 -17.27 1.64 -4.83
N GLY A 211 -17.67 2.73 -4.17
CA GLY A 211 -17.51 2.91 -2.73
C GLY A 211 -18.50 2.08 -1.91
N LEU A 212 -18.34 0.76 -1.93
CA LEU A 212 -19.21 -0.22 -1.26
C LEU A 212 -19.14 -0.10 0.27
N VAL A 213 -20.26 -0.30 0.96
CA VAL A 213 -20.28 -0.50 2.42
C VAL A 213 -20.75 -1.93 2.72
N ALA A 214 -19.96 -2.64 3.53
CA ALA A 214 -20.25 -3.99 3.98
C ALA A 214 -20.51 -4.01 5.50
N VAL A 215 -21.51 -4.76 5.93
CA VAL A 215 -21.73 -5.07 7.35
C VAL A 215 -21.21 -6.47 7.62
N LEU A 216 -20.24 -6.58 8.52
CA LEU A 216 -19.53 -7.80 8.87
C LEU A 216 -19.86 -8.17 10.32
N SER A 217 -20.10 -9.47 10.56
CA SER A 217 -20.25 -10.01 11.91
C SER A 217 -18.93 -10.66 12.35
N ASP A 218 -18.58 -10.53 13.62
CA ASP A 218 -17.38 -11.14 14.23
C ASP A 218 -16.07 -10.85 13.46
N ALA A 219 -15.93 -9.62 12.98
CA ALA A 219 -14.76 -9.18 12.23
C ALA A 219 -13.58 -8.86 13.15
N THR A 220 -12.37 -9.11 12.67
CA THR A 220 -11.13 -8.69 13.31
C THR A 220 -10.36 -7.74 12.40
N VAL A 221 -10.13 -6.50 12.83
CA VAL A 221 -9.20 -5.60 12.14
C VAL A 221 -7.79 -5.80 12.66
N LEU A 222 -6.84 -5.97 11.75
CA LEU A 222 -5.43 -6.09 12.04
C LEU A 222 -4.77 -4.71 12.14
N GLY A 223 -3.54 -4.69 12.66
CA GLY A 223 -2.88 -3.48 13.14
C GLY A 223 -2.88 -2.26 12.21
N PHE A 224 -2.82 -2.44 10.89
CA PHE A 224 -2.76 -1.35 9.89
C PHE A 224 -3.97 -1.32 8.95
N GLY A 225 -5.10 -1.92 9.36
CA GLY A 225 -6.35 -1.89 8.59
C GLY A 225 -6.80 -3.17 7.88
N PRO A 226 -5.96 -4.20 7.61
CA PRO A 226 -6.48 -5.42 7.00
C PRO A 226 -7.58 -6.05 7.86
N VAL A 227 -8.66 -6.53 7.23
CA VAL A 227 -9.85 -7.03 7.93
C VAL A 227 -9.94 -8.53 7.71
N VAL A 228 -10.24 -9.27 8.78
CA VAL A 228 -10.43 -10.72 8.76
C VAL A 228 -11.85 -11.05 9.20
N VAL A 229 -12.55 -11.90 8.44
CA VAL A 229 -13.89 -12.42 8.73
C VAL A 229 -13.91 -13.90 8.37
N ASP A 230 -14.43 -14.76 9.25
CA ASP A 230 -14.55 -16.21 9.02
C ASP A 230 -13.25 -16.88 8.54
N GLY A 231 -12.11 -16.42 9.08
CA GLY A 231 -10.78 -16.92 8.70
C GLY A 231 -10.26 -16.43 7.34
N ASN A 232 -11.00 -15.60 6.63
CA ASN A 232 -10.61 -14.99 5.36
C ASN A 232 -10.17 -13.54 5.57
N LEU A 233 -9.10 -13.15 4.88
CA LEU A 233 -8.65 -11.77 4.79
C LEU A 233 -9.43 -11.07 3.67
N ILE A 234 -10.01 -9.90 3.95
CA ILE A 234 -10.74 -9.13 2.95
C ILE A 234 -9.75 -8.52 1.97
N ASP A 235 -9.82 -8.90 0.70
CA ASP A 235 -8.83 -8.47 -0.31
C ASP A 235 -8.80 -6.94 -0.49
N GLU A 236 -9.96 -6.30 -0.47
CA GLU A 236 -10.10 -4.84 -0.54
C GLU A 236 -9.37 -4.12 0.61
N SER A 237 -9.24 -4.77 1.77
CA SER A 237 -8.52 -4.21 2.92
C SER A 237 -7.00 -4.19 2.73
N LEU A 238 -6.50 -4.86 1.69
CA LEU A 238 -5.08 -4.93 1.31
C LEU A 238 -4.70 -3.95 0.20
N ILE A 239 -5.62 -3.08 -0.26
CA ILE A 239 -5.42 -2.22 -1.43
C ILE A 239 -4.09 -1.43 -1.43
N ASN A 240 -3.61 -1.01 -0.26
CA ASN A 240 -2.35 -0.26 -0.09
C ASN A 240 -1.11 -1.13 0.09
N THR A 241 -1.29 -2.44 0.28
CA THR A 241 -0.24 -3.39 0.66
C THR A 241 -0.17 -4.58 -0.28
N ARG A 242 -1.05 -4.70 -1.28
CA ARG A 242 -1.12 -5.86 -2.18
C ARG A 242 0.17 -6.07 -2.99
N SER A 243 0.92 -4.99 -3.25
CA SER A 243 2.24 -5.05 -3.88
C SER A 243 3.39 -5.31 -2.90
N MET A 244 3.12 -5.44 -1.60
CA MET A 244 4.11 -5.66 -0.56
C MET A 244 4.06 -7.11 -0.09
N ARG A 245 5.21 -7.79 -0.11
CA ARG A 245 5.35 -9.11 0.51
C ARG A 245 5.14 -9.10 2.02
N GLN A 246 5.38 -7.96 2.67
CA GLN A 246 5.24 -7.87 4.12
C GLN A 246 4.74 -6.49 4.54
N ARG A 247 3.73 -6.48 5.41
CA ARG A 247 3.31 -5.30 6.16
C ARG A 247 3.08 -5.64 7.63
N GLY A 248 3.92 -5.10 8.50
CA GLY A 248 3.88 -5.44 9.92
C GLY A 248 4.19 -6.93 10.12
N LEU A 249 3.27 -7.66 10.73
CA LEU A 249 3.35 -9.12 10.93
C LEU A 249 2.50 -9.91 9.92
N LEU A 250 1.95 -9.24 8.91
CA LEU A 250 1.26 -9.89 7.81
C LEU A 250 2.27 -10.10 6.66
N TYR A 251 2.44 -11.33 6.23
CA TYR A 251 3.37 -11.74 5.18
C TYR A 251 2.61 -12.46 4.07
N GLN A 252 2.80 -12.03 2.82
CA GLN A 252 2.25 -12.71 1.64
C GLN A 252 3.14 -13.90 1.28
N VAL A 253 2.52 -15.07 1.14
CA VAL A 253 3.20 -16.28 0.71
C VAL A 253 3.41 -16.24 -0.81
N ALA A 254 4.67 -16.14 -1.23
CA ALA A 254 5.05 -16.05 -2.63
C ALA A 254 4.19 -15.01 -3.40
N GLU A 255 3.75 -15.33 -4.62
CA GLU A 255 2.83 -14.52 -5.43
C GLU A 255 1.39 -15.05 -5.36
N THR A 256 0.98 -15.57 -4.20
CA THR A 256 -0.37 -16.11 -4.01
C THR A 256 -1.29 -15.13 -3.28
N ASP A 257 -2.59 -15.42 -3.29
CA ASP A 257 -3.58 -14.74 -2.46
C ASP A 257 -3.59 -15.25 -1.00
N THR A 258 -2.53 -15.91 -0.51
CA THR A 258 -2.47 -16.32 0.90
C THR A 258 -1.49 -15.49 1.72
N PHE A 259 -1.94 -15.16 2.93
CA PHE A 259 -1.18 -14.40 3.89
C PHE A 259 -0.99 -15.18 5.19
N LEU A 260 0.11 -14.89 5.87
CA LEU A 260 0.45 -15.41 7.18
C LEU A 260 0.49 -14.26 8.17
N LEU A 261 -0.23 -14.43 9.28
CA LEU A 261 -0.11 -13.57 10.44
C LEU A 261 0.83 -14.21 11.45
N GLU A 262 1.97 -13.56 11.74
CA GLU A 262 2.99 -14.05 12.70
C GLU A 262 2.57 -13.86 14.18
N ARG A 263 1.27 -13.95 14.49
CA ARG A 263 0.68 -13.90 15.83
C ARG A 263 -0.72 -14.52 15.82
N PRO A 264 -1.28 -14.90 16.99
CA PRO A 264 -2.68 -15.27 17.08
C PRO A 264 -3.61 -14.16 16.56
N LEU A 265 -4.71 -14.55 15.91
CA LEU A 265 -5.82 -13.64 15.60
C LEU A 265 -6.55 -13.18 16.86
N THR A 266 -6.53 -14.00 17.92
CA THR A 266 -7.24 -13.72 19.16
C THR A 266 -6.84 -12.34 19.69
N PRO A 267 -7.77 -11.37 19.74
CA PRO A 267 -7.45 -10.04 20.20
C PRO A 267 -7.15 -10.06 21.70
N PRO A 268 -6.34 -9.12 22.19
CA PRO A 268 -6.01 -9.03 23.61
C PRO A 268 -7.23 -8.70 24.48
N HIS A 269 -8.31 -8.17 23.88
CA HIS A 269 -9.56 -7.82 24.54
C HIS A 269 -10.75 -8.36 23.74
N PRO A 270 -11.82 -8.83 24.42
CA PRO A 270 -13.04 -9.24 23.73
C PRO A 270 -13.68 -8.03 23.01
N PRO A 271 -14.47 -8.27 21.94
CA PRO A 271 -15.23 -7.22 21.28
C PRO A 271 -16.14 -6.51 22.28
N LEU A 272 -16.34 -5.20 22.09
CA LEU A 272 -17.28 -4.41 22.90
C LEU A 272 -18.72 -4.80 22.50
N PRO A 273 -19.49 -5.46 23.38
CA PRO A 273 -20.81 -5.96 23.01
C PRO A 273 -21.77 -4.81 22.67
N GLY A 274 -22.56 -4.98 21.62
CA GLY A 274 -23.59 -4.00 21.22
C GLY A 274 -23.06 -2.68 20.64
N VAL A 275 -21.76 -2.55 20.38
CA VAL A 275 -21.15 -1.38 19.73
C VAL A 275 -20.99 -1.67 18.24
N THR A 276 -21.58 -0.82 17.39
CA THR A 276 -21.29 -0.83 15.95
C THR A 276 -19.99 -0.08 15.70
N SER A 277 -19.00 -0.79 15.15
CA SER A 277 -17.69 -0.22 14.83
C SER A 277 -17.56 0.07 13.34
N VAL A 278 -17.05 1.23 12.94
CA VAL A 278 -16.75 1.58 11.55
C VAL A 278 -15.25 1.48 11.33
N VAL A 279 -14.83 0.65 10.37
CA VAL A 279 -13.41 0.36 10.13
C VAL A 279 -12.81 1.37 9.16
N MET A 280 -12.30 2.48 9.70
CA MET A 280 -11.62 3.51 8.91
C MET A 280 -10.12 3.22 8.73
N LYS A 281 -9.53 2.35 9.55
CA LYS A 281 -8.11 1.98 9.42
C LYS A 281 -7.75 1.53 8.01
N GLN A 282 -6.69 2.10 7.48
CA GLN A 282 -6.11 1.72 6.20
C GLN A 282 -4.59 1.91 6.25
N THR A 283 -3.84 1.11 5.49
CA THR A 283 -2.39 1.26 5.52
C THR A 283 -1.98 2.62 4.94
N TRP A 284 -1.12 3.33 5.68
CA TRP A 284 -0.63 4.70 5.43
C TRP A 284 -1.56 5.85 5.84
N ASP A 285 -2.74 5.59 6.40
CA ASP A 285 -3.70 6.61 6.86
C ASP A 285 -3.17 7.58 7.94
N VAL A 286 -2.05 7.25 8.62
CA VAL A 286 -1.32 8.15 9.53
C VAL A 286 -0.54 9.25 8.79
N ASN A 287 -0.47 9.17 7.46
CA ASN A 287 0.05 10.21 6.60
C ASN A 287 -1.10 11.12 6.14
N TYR A 288 -0.93 12.43 6.30
CA TYR A 288 -1.91 13.43 5.88
C TYR A 288 -2.51 13.19 4.48
N GLY A 289 -1.67 12.90 3.49
CA GLY A 289 -2.12 12.77 2.12
C GLY A 289 -2.98 11.52 1.86
N HIS A 290 -2.65 10.41 2.51
CA HIS A 290 -3.43 9.17 2.47
C HIS A 290 -4.70 9.25 3.34
N TRP A 291 -4.64 9.96 4.46
CA TRP A 291 -5.84 10.26 5.25
C TRP A 291 -6.86 11.03 4.41
N ILE A 292 -6.48 12.21 3.90
CA ILE A 292 -7.40 13.12 3.22
C ILE A 292 -7.97 12.52 1.93
N VAL A 293 -7.17 11.79 1.16
CA VAL A 293 -7.54 11.36 -0.20
C VAL A 293 -8.02 9.91 -0.26
N ASP A 294 -7.38 8.99 0.48
CA ASP A 294 -7.70 7.56 0.37
C ASP A 294 -8.64 7.07 1.47
N THR A 295 -8.55 7.65 2.67
CA THR A 295 -9.19 7.09 3.88
C THR A 295 -10.44 7.86 4.29
N PHE A 296 -10.32 9.15 4.58
CA PHE A 296 -11.39 10.00 5.06
C PHE A 296 -12.62 10.00 4.13
N PRO A 297 -12.49 10.09 2.79
CA PRO A 297 -13.66 10.13 1.90
C PRO A 297 -14.53 8.87 1.95
N ARG A 298 -14.00 7.74 2.43
CA ARG A 298 -14.78 6.50 2.64
C ARG A 298 -15.93 6.70 3.64
N VAL A 299 -15.84 7.69 4.52
CA VAL A 299 -16.87 8.00 5.52
C VAL A 299 -18.19 8.42 4.88
N GLU A 300 -18.14 9.02 3.69
CA GLU A 300 -19.32 9.51 2.98
C GLU A 300 -20.35 8.39 2.75
N ALA A 301 -19.87 7.22 2.31
CA ALA A 301 -20.73 6.08 2.04
C ALA A 301 -21.37 5.56 3.35
N VAL A 302 -20.62 5.58 4.46
CA VAL A 302 -21.12 5.19 5.79
C VAL A 302 -22.20 6.15 6.27
N VAL A 303 -21.94 7.46 6.22
CA VAL A 303 -22.88 8.50 6.65
C VAL A 303 -24.17 8.40 5.84
N SER A 304 -24.05 8.22 4.52
CA SER A 304 -25.20 8.12 3.62
C SER A 304 -26.05 6.86 3.86
N ALA A 305 -25.41 5.72 4.17
CA ALA A 305 -26.09 4.44 4.34
C ALA A 305 -26.66 4.23 5.75
N HIS A 306 -25.97 4.75 6.77
CA HIS A 306 -26.22 4.38 8.17
C HIS A 306 -26.27 5.56 9.15
N GLY A 307 -25.93 6.78 8.73
CA GLY A 307 -25.69 7.90 9.65
C GLY A 307 -24.43 7.67 10.51
N THR A 308 -24.31 8.42 11.62
CA THR A 308 -23.15 8.35 12.52
C THR A 308 -23.52 8.06 13.98
N GLU A 309 -24.80 8.06 14.33
CA GLU A 309 -25.27 7.93 15.71
C GLU A 309 -24.98 6.52 16.27
N GLY A 310 -24.48 6.46 17.51
CA GLY A 310 -24.19 5.19 18.19
C GLY A 310 -23.01 4.39 17.62
N MET A 311 -22.22 4.97 16.71
CA MET A 311 -21.07 4.32 16.09
C MET A 311 -19.74 4.73 16.71
N SER A 312 -18.78 3.80 16.69
CA SER A 312 -17.38 4.03 17.02
C SER A 312 -16.51 3.90 15.77
N PHE A 313 -15.72 4.92 15.44
CA PHE A 313 -14.86 4.95 14.26
C PHE A 313 -13.45 4.50 14.64
N ILE A 314 -13.04 3.35 14.10
CA ILE A 314 -11.77 2.70 14.44
C ILE A 314 -10.67 3.22 13.53
N LEU A 315 -9.64 3.81 14.14
CA LEU A 315 -8.59 4.58 13.47
C LEU A 315 -7.20 4.09 13.90
N ASN A 316 -6.18 4.41 13.11
CA ASN A 316 -4.79 4.20 13.52
C ASN A 316 -4.34 5.28 14.51
N VAL A 317 -3.45 4.90 15.44
CA VAL A 317 -2.84 5.86 16.37
C VAL A 317 -2.10 6.94 15.58
N PRO A 318 -2.44 8.24 15.78
CA PRO A 318 -1.78 9.32 15.07
C PRO A 318 -0.31 9.46 15.50
N PRO A 319 0.60 9.84 14.59
CA PRO A 319 2.02 9.96 14.88
C PRO A 319 2.38 11.26 15.61
N SER A 320 1.46 12.23 15.67
CA SER A 320 1.63 13.52 16.33
C SER A 320 0.27 14.13 16.70
N GLU A 321 0.27 15.13 17.57
CA GLU A 321 -0.94 15.88 17.94
C GLU A 321 -1.54 16.64 16.74
N GLN A 322 -0.70 17.18 15.86
CA GLN A 322 -1.18 17.85 14.64
C GLN A 322 -1.97 16.88 13.75
N MET A 323 -1.48 15.65 13.57
CA MET A 323 -2.21 14.65 12.79
C MET A 323 -3.46 14.14 13.51
N ARG A 324 -3.42 14.06 14.85
CA ARG A 324 -4.62 13.80 15.67
C ARG A 324 -5.70 14.85 15.40
N GLN A 325 -5.32 16.13 15.39
CA GLN A 325 -6.26 17.22 15.11
C GLN A 325 -6.82 17.12 13.68
N VAL A 326 -6.03 16.72 12.69
CA VAL A 326 -6.55 16.46 11.33
C VAL A 326 -7.60 15.35 11.32
N PHE A 327 -7.40 14.26 12.05
CA PHE A 327 -8.43 13.21 12.20
C PHE A 327 -9.71 13.76 12.86
N VAL A 328 -9.58 14.49 13.96
CA VAL A 328 -10.72 15.08 14.68
C VAL A 328 -11.46 16.09 13.80
N ASP A 329 -10.74 17.05 13.21
CA ASP A 329 -11.32 18.12 12.40
C ASP A 329 -12.03 17.56 11.18
N SER A 330 -11.41 16.64 10.44
CA SER A 330 -12.03 16.03 9.26
C SER A 330 -13.28 15.25 9.61
N MET A 331 -13.25 14.39 10.64
CA MET A 331 -14.42 13.63 11.09
C MET A 331 -15.54 14.55 11.63
N SER A 332 -15.19 15.68 12.24
CA SER A 332 -16.18 16.68 12.69
C SER A 332 -16.98 17.30 11.54
N LEU A 333 -16.39 17.42 10.34
CA LEU A 333 -17.08 17.97 9.15
C LEU A 333 -18.27 17.10 8.71
N VAL A 334 -18.28 15.83 9.10
CA VAL A 334 -19.35 14.88 8.78
C VAL A 334 -20.20 14.50 10.01
N GLY A 335 -20.13 15.32 11.06
CA GLY A 335 -20.94 15.12 12.27
C GLY A 335 -20.49 13.98 13.18
N VAL A 336 -19.26 13.48 13.03
CA VAL A 336 -18.67 12.50 13.95
C VAL A 336 -17.93 13.25 15.06
N ARG A 337 -18.30 12.98 16.31
CA ARG A 337 -17.72 13.65 17.47
C ARG A 337 -16.45 12.94 17.94
N GLU A 338 -15.57 13.67 18.63
CA GLU A 338 -14.26 13.15 19.06
C GLU A 338 -14.37 11.91 19.95
N GLU A 339 -15.39 11.83 20.80
CA GLU A 339 -15.64 10.66 21.67
C GLU A 339 -16.03 9.39 20.89
N GLN A 340 -16.41 9.52 19.62
CA GLN A 340 -16.68 8.39 18.74
C GLN A 340 -15.40 7.86 18.08
N LEU A 341 -14.27 8.55 18.19
CA LEU A 341 -13.02 8.15 17.56
C LEU A 341 -12.23 7.21 18.49
N VAL A 342 -11.96 6.00 18.00
CA VAL A 342 -11.23 4.97 18.75
C VAL A 342 -9.90 4.70 18.06
N PHE A 343 -8.82 5.23 18.63
CA PHE A 343 -7.46 5.02 18.14
C PHE A 343 -6.91 3.69 18.63
N THR A 344 -6.58 2.80 17.70
CA THR A 344 -6.06 1.47 18.01
C THR A 344 -4.67 1.27 17.41
N GLY A 345 -3.80 0.59 18.16
CA GLY A 345 -2.44 0.30 17.75
C GLY A 345 -2.34 -0.87 16.76
N SER A 346 -1.21 -1.58 16.82
CA SER A 346 -0.89 -2.67 15.90
C SER A 346 -1.46 -4.04 16.28
N HIS A 347 -2.16 -4.15 17.41
CA HIS A 347 -2.79 -5.39 17.86
C HIS A 347 -4.09 -5.67 17.10
N PRO A 348 -4.45 -6.94 16.86
CA PRO A 348 -5.78 -7.29 16.36
C PRO A 348 -6.87 -6.73 17.28
N TYR A 349 -7.97 -6.29 16.69
CA TYR A 349 -9.12 -5.74 17.40
C TYR A 349 -10.39 -6.39 16.86
N ALA A 350 -11.08 -7.18 17.71
CA ALA A 350 -12.33 -7.83 17.35
C ALA A 350 -13.52 -6.89 17.50
N MET A 351 -14.51 -7.11 16.64
CA MET A 351 -15.76 -6.38 16.59
C MET A 351 -16.89 -7.39 16.39
N GLU A 352 -17.90 -7.37 17.25
CA GLU A 352 -19.11 -8.19 17.07
C GLU A 352 -19.85 -7.77 15.79
N ARG A 353 -19.92 -6.45 15.54
CA ARG A 353 -20.51 -5.87 14.34
C ARG A 353 -19.62 -4.75 13.79
N ALA A 354 -19.10 -4.95 12.58
CA ALA A 354 -18.25 -4.00 11.89
C ALA A 354 -18.91 -3.48 10.60
N ILE A 355 -18.91 -2.17 10.40
CA ILE A 355 -19.18 -1.53 9.12
C ILE A 355 -17.83 -1.30 8.45
N TYR A 356 -17.60 -1.96 7.32
CA TYR A 356 -16.41 -1.79 6.51
C TYR A 356 -16.75 -1.03 5.23
N PRO A 357 -16.38 0.26 5.12
CA PRO A 357 -16.47 0.96 3.85
C PRO A 357 -15.30 0.53 2.97
N ALA A 358 -15.53 -0.07 1.81
CA ALA A 358 -14.47 -0.48 0.89
C ALA A 358 -13.65 0.73 0.39
N PRO A 359 -12.43 0.50 -0.15
CA PRO A 359 -11.60 1.55 -0.71
C PRO A 359 -12.30 2.29 -1.85
N VAL A 360 -12.08 3.61 -1.90
CA VAL A 360 -12.54 4.51 -2.97
C VAL A 360 -11.39 4.97 -3.85
N THR A 361 -10.20 4.41 -3.68
CA THR A 361 -9.00 4.71 -4.45
C THR A 361 -8.24 3.42 -4.74
N VAL A 362 -7.45 3.42 -5.82
CA VAL A 362 -6.41 2.41 -6.08
C VAL A 362 -5.07 3.15 -6.10
N PRO A 363 -4.38 3.25 -4.96
CA PRO A 363 -3.15 4.04 -4.89
C PRO A 363 -2.00 3.44 -5.71
N PRO A 364 -1.15 4.27 -6.34
CA PRO A 364 -1.24 5.73 -6.37
C PRO A 364 -2.14 6.28 -7.50
N LEU A 365 -2.65 5.45 -8.41
CA LEU A 365 -3.05 5.86 -9.76
C LEU A 365 -4.53 6.13 -10.03
N VAL A 366 -5.44 5.77 -9.12
CA VAL A 366 -6.89 5.94 -9.33
C VAL A 366 -7.55 6.53 -8.09
N LYS A 367 -8.35 7.58 -8.27
CA LYS A 367 -9.17 8.23 -7.26
C LYS A 367 -10.62 8.25 -7.74
N ASN A 368 -11.55 7.87 -6.88
CA ASN A 368 -12.96 7.94 -7.23
C ASN A 368 -13.41 9.41 -7.40
N PRO A 369 -14.00 9.79 -8.55
CA PRO A 369 -14.49 11.14 -8.78
C PRO A 369 -15.43 11.67 -7.69
N ARG A 370 -16.34 10.84 -7.19
CA ARG A 370 -17.26 11.24 -6.11
C ARG A 370 -16.51 11.58 -4.84
N SER A 371 -15.46 10.83 -4.49
CA SER A 371 -14.66 11.10 -3.30
C SER A 371 -13.92 12.43 -3.38
N VAL A 372 -13.44 12.80 -4.58
CA VAL A 372 -12.82 14.12 -4.80
C VAL A 372 -13.86 15.24 -4.83
N GLU A 373 -15.04 15.01 -5.41
CA GLU A 373 -16.19 15.92 -5.35
C GLU A 373 -16.62 16.18 -3.90
N PHE A 374 -16.79 15.12 -3.11
CA PHE A 374 -17.15 15.19 -1.69
C PHE A 374 -16.17 16.05 -0.88
N LEU A 375 -14.86 15.86 -1.06
CA LEU A 375 -13.86 16.71 -0.40
C LEU A 375 -13.99 18.20 -0.79
N ARG A 376 -14.30 18.48 -2.06
CA ARG A 376 -14.54 19.85 -2.53
C ARG A 376 -15.83 20.43 -1.95
N GLU A 377 -16.92 19.65 -1.90
CA GLU A 377 -18.19 20.04 -1.26
C GLU A 377 -17.95 20.46 0.19
N LEU A 378 -17.23 19.65 0.97
CA LEU A 378 -16.87 20.00 2.35
C LEU A 378 -16.09 21.33 2.44
N ALA A 379 -15.22 21.63 1.48
CA ALA A 379 -14.50 22.90 1.45
C ALA A 379 -15.40 24.09 1.06
N LEU A 380 -16.37 23.87 0.17
CA LEU A 380 -17.35 24.88 -0.24
C LEU A 380 -18.32 25.23 0.89
N ASP A 381 -18.68 24.24 1.73
CA ASP A 381 -19.58 24.39 2.87
C ASP A 381 -18.94 25.07 4.09
N LEU A 382 -17.64 25.36 4.04
CA LEU A 382 -17.00 26.19 5.06
C LEU A 382 -17.54 27.62 5.00
N ASP A 383 -18.33 27.99 6.01
CA ASP A 383 -18.95 29.30 6.19
C ASP A 383 -17.91 30.36 6.57
N ASP A 384 -17.22 30.87 5.55
CA ASP A 384 -16.33 32.03 5.67
C ASP A 384 -16.71 33.07 4.60
N SER A 385 -17.44 34.10 5.04
CA SER A 385 -17.90 35.23 4.23
C SER A 385 -16.79 36.22 3.83
N ALA A 386 -15.52 35.86 3.95
CA ALA A 386 -14.38 36.73 3.67
C ALA A 386 -13.83 36.53 2.25
N ASP A 387 -13.85 37.61 1.47
CA ASP A 387 -13.12 37.86 0.21
C ASP A 387 -12.74 36.63 -0.63
N ARG A 388 -13.77 35.95 -1.17
CA ARG A 388 -13.58 34.87 -2.15
C ARG A 388 -12.99 35.44 -3.44
N ARG A 389 -11.73 35.13 -3.70
CA ARG A 389 -11.04 35.50 -4.95
C ARG A 389 -10.19 34.35 -5.45
N PRO A 390 -10.00 34.21 -6.77
CA PRO A 390 -9.03 33.27 -7.34
C PRO A 390 -7.64 33.49 -6.75
N ARG A 391 -6.99 32.42 -6.29
CA ARG A 391 -5.64 32.45 -5.71
C ARG A 391 -4.64 31.67 -6.54
N ARG A 392 -3.42 32.17 -6.58
CA ARG A 392 -2.25 31.45 -7.10
C ARG A 392 -1.36 31.12 -5.94
N LEU A 393 -1.06 29.85 -5.72
CA LEU A 393 -0.37 29.39 -4.51
C LEU A 393 0.99 28.83 -4.87
N TYR A 394 2.02 29.27 -4.13
CA TYR A 394 3.28 28.55 -4.02
C TYR A 394 3.27 27.75 -2.72
N VAL A 395 3.23 26.42 -2.82
CA VAL A 395 3.21 25.51 -1.67
C VAL A 395 4.64 25.14 -1.31
N THR A 396 5.16 25.76 -0.25
CA THR A 396 6.48 25.42 0.28
C THR A 396 6.44 24.09 1.02
N ARG A 397 7.60 23.43 1.08
CA ARG A 397 7.83 22.21 1.86
C ARG A 397 9.04 22.35 2.80
N ASN A 398 9.78 23.45 2.72
CA ASN A 398 11.07 23.57 3.38
C ASN A 398 10.97 23.52 4.92
N GLY A 399 9.83 23.90 5.50
CA GLY A 399 9.54 23.75 6.93
C GLY A 399 9.48 22.29 7.42
N SER A 400 9.24 21.32 6.53
CA SER A 400 9.14 19.89 6.89
C SER A 400 10.49 19.18 7.10
N GLY A 401 11.61 19.82 6.72
CA GLY A 401 12.97 19.28 6.90
C GLY A 401 13.34 18.08 6.02
N ARG A 402 12.50 17.69 5.03
CA ARG A 402 12.78 16.58 4.10
C ARG A 402 12.38 16.95 2.67
N ARG A 403 13.19 16.54 1.69
CA ARG A 403 13.06 16.95 0.27
C ARG A 403 13.03 18.47 0.14
N ARG A 404 13.99 19.17 0.76
CA ARG A 404 14.05 20.63 0.68
C ARG A 404 14.42 21.06 -0.73
N LEU A 405 13.80 22.15 -1.18
CA LEU A 405 14.20 22.86 -2.38
C LEU A 405 15.27 23.87 -1.96
N LEU A 406 16.52 23.58 -2.28
CA LEU A 406 17.68 24.32 -1.75
C LEU A 406 17.77 25.76 -2.30
N ASN A 407 17.22 26.01 -3.48
CA ASN A 407 17.13 27.34 -4.10
C ASN A 407 15.70 27.89 -4.13
N GLU A 408 14.90 27.62 -3.08
CA GLU A 408 13.51 28.06 -2.97
C GLU A 408 13.35 29.58 -3.08
N ASP A 409 14.24 30.37 -2.49
CA ASP A 409 14.18 31.84 -2.57
C ASP A 409 14.18 32.32 -4.03
N ALA A 410 15.01 31.72 -4.89
CA ALA A 410 15.06 32.04 -6.31
C ALA A 410 13.76 31.67 -7.05
N VAL A 411 13.10 30.59 -6.65
CA VAL A 411 11.78 30.20 -7.19
C VAL A 411 10.71 31.19 -6.73
N ILE A 412 10.72 31.58 -5.46
CA ILE A 412 9.77 32.56 -4.92
C ILE A 412 9.94 33.92 -5.60
N ASP A 413 11.17 34.35 -5.89
CA ASP A 413 11.44 35.62 -6.57
C ASP A 413 10.88 35.65 -8.00
N VAL A 414 10.81 34.51 -8.70
CA VAL A 414 10.12 34.38 -10.00
C VAL A 414 8.60 34.41 -9.84
N LEU A 415 8.06 33.72 -8.84
CA LEU A 415 6.61 33.52 -8.69
C LEU A 415 5.88 34.73 -8.07
N ARG A 416 6.52 35.45 -7.14
CA ARG A 416 5.89 36.56 -6.39
C ARG A 416 5.40 37.70 -7.31
N PRO A 417 6.15 38.17 -8.33
CA PRO A 417 5.66 39.16 -9.28
C PRO A 417 4.46 38.68 -10.12
N LEU A 418 4.30 37.36 -10.27
CA LEU A 418 3.18 36.73 -10.98
C LEU A 418 1.94 36.55 -10.09
N GLY A 419 1.93 37.12 -8.88
CA GLY A 419 0.80 37.10 -7.96
C GLY A 419 0.65 35.81 -7.17
N TYR A 420 1.70 34.98 -7.08
CA TYR A 420 1.68 33.78 -6.23
C TYR A 420 1.88 34.14 -4.76
N GLU A 421 1.05 33.54 -3.92
CA GLU A 421 1.11 33.64 -2.46
C GLU A 421 1.85 32.41 -1.90
N VAL A 422 2.86 32.62 -1.07
CA VAL A 422 3.59 31.52 -0.41
C VAL A 422 2.74 30.97 0.73
N VAL A 423 2.50 29.66 0.72
CA VAL A 423 1.72 28.95 1.74
C VAL A 423 2.54 27.78 2.28
N ALA A 424 2.63 27.70 3.62
CA ALA A 424 3.19 26.56 4.35
C ALA A 424 2.04 25.81 5.04
N PRO A 425 1.45 24.77 4.42
CA PRO A 425 0.23 24.15 4.94
C PRO A 425 0.40 23.52 6.33
N GLU A 426 1.62 23.13 6.71
CA GLU A 426 1.93 22.61 8.05
C GLU A 426 1.72 23.62 9.19
N THR A 427 1.62 24.92 8.89
CA THR A 427 1.33 25.95 9.89
C THR A 427 -0.17 26.30 9.97
N LEU A 428 -1.00 25.63 9.16
CA LEU A 428 -2.43 25.89 9.05
C LEU A 428 -3.25 24.73 9.63
N THR A 429 -4.38 25.06 10.25
CA THR A 429 -5.42 24.08 10.60
C THR A 429 -6.01 23.45 9.33
N LEU A 430 -6.70 22.30 9.46
CA LEU A 430 -7.32 21.65 8.31
C LEU A 430 -8.32 22.59 7.59
N ARG A 431 -9.15 23.31 8.35
CA ARG A 431 -10.15 24.24 7.82
C ARG A 431 -9.50 25.39 7.05
N GLU A 432 -8.40 25.95 7.57
CA GLU A 432 -7.63 26.97 6.87
C GLU A 432 -7.00 26.43 5.58
N GLN A 433 -6.44 25.20 5.60
CA GLN A 433 -5.92 24.56 4.40
C GLN A 433 -7.01 24.37 3.34
N MET A 434 -8.19 23.88 3.74
CA MET A 434 -9.36 23.73 2.87
C MET A 434 -9.77 25.08 2.27
N ALA A 435 -9.91 26.13 3.09
CA ALA A 435 -10.28 27.47 2.64
C ALA A 435 -9.26 28.06 1.64
N VAL A 436 -7.96 27.89 1.91
CA VAL A 436 -6.89 28.38 1.03
C VAL A 436 -6.90 27.67 -0.33
N PHE A 437 -7.02 26.35 -0.35
CA PHE A 437 -6.97 25.56 -1.59
C PHE A 437 -8.27 25.57 -2.37
N ARG A 438 -9.42 25.75 -1.71
CA ARG A 438 -10.74 25.88 -2.35
C ARG A 438 -10.75 26.91 -3.46
N ASP A 439 -10.15 28.08 -3.20
CA ASP A 439 -10.15 29.21 -4.12
C ASP A 439 -8.87 29.25 -5.00
N ALA A 440 -8.04 28.20 -4.97
CA ALA A 440 -6.83 28.11 -5.79
C ALA A 440 -7.13 27.75 -7.25
N THR A 441 -6.63 28.55 -8.19
CA THR A 441 -6.68 28.26 -9.63
C THR A 441 -5.37 27.73 -10.18
N HIS A 442 -4.25 28.18 -9.58
CA HIS A 442 -2.91 27.75 -9.92
C HIS A 442 -2.15 27.35 -8.66
N VAL A 443 -1.45 26.22 -8.71
CA VAL A 443 -0.62 25.73 -7.62
C VAL A 443 0.75 25.34 -8.16
N VAL A 444 1.78 26.05 -7.71
CA VAL A 444 3.18 25.64 -7.89
C VAL A 444 3.64 25.09 -6.55
N GLY A 445 4.31 23.94 -6.49
CA GLY A 445 4.70 23.42 -5.19
C GLY A 445 5.64 22.24 -5.23
N ASN A 446 6.39 22.08 -4.14
CA ASN A 446 7.26 20.93 -3.95
C ASN A 446 6.44 19.68 -3.61
N MET A 447 6.70 18.57 -4.29
CA MET A 447 5.93 17.35 -4.17
C MET A 447 5.90 16.81 -2.73
N GLY A 448 4.70 16.60 -2.21
CA GLY A 448 4.48 16.03 -0.90
C GLY A 448 3.01 16.09 -0.49
N ALA A 449 2.72 15.54 0.70
CA ALA A 449 1.36 15.36 1.18
C ALA A 449 0.49 16.63 1.19
N ALA A 450 1.09 17.82 1.28
CA ALA A 450 0.39 19.09 1.15
C ALA A 450 -0.36 19.25 -0.19
N LEU A 451 0.12 18.62 -1.27
CA LEU A 451 -0.57 18.64 -2.57
C LEU A 451 -1.86 17.78 -2.58
N SER A 452 -2.13 16.98 -1.55
CA SER A 452 -3.46 16.35 -1.39
C SER A 452 -4.57 17.39 -1.23
N ASN A 453 -4.24 18.60 -0.77
CA ASN A 453 -5.20 19.71 -0.67
C ASN A 453 -5.73 20.17 -2.03
N LEU A 454 -5.11 19.76 -3.15
CA LEU A 454 -5.68 19.95 -4.49
C LEU A 454 -7.08 19.37 -4.59
N ALA A 455 -7.44 18.36 -3.79
CA ALA A 455 -8.79 17.78 -3.75
C ALA A 455 -9.86 18.83 -3.37
N PHE A 456 -9.51 19.83 -2.56
CA PHE A 456 -10.40 20.92 -2.16
C PHE A 456 -10.59 21.98 -3.24
N SER A 457 -9.69 22.06 -4.22
CA SER A 457 -9.69 23.10 -5.26
C SER A 457 -10.83 22.97 -6.28
N GLY A 458 -11.02 24.07 -7.01
CA GLY A 458 -11.84 24.19 -8.21
C GLY A 458 -11.52 23.16 -9.31
N ASP A 459 -12.44 22.97 -10.24
CA ASP A 459 -12.20 22.15 -11.43
C ASP A 459 -11.31 22.93 -12.39
N GLY A 460 -10.56 22.22 -13.23
CA GLY A 460 -9.60 22.87 -14.13
C GLY A 460 -8.36 23.43 -13.44
N VAL A 461 -8.12 23.13 -12.15
CA VAL A 461 -6.94 23.60 -11.41
C VAL A 461 -5.64 23.24 -12.16
N ARG A 462 -4.69 24.19 -12.18
CA ARG A 462 -3.44 24.07 -12.93
C ARG A 462 -2.30 23.90 -11.95
N VAL A 463 -1.55 22.82 -12.09
CA VAL A 463 -0.54 22.41 -11.10
C VAL A 463 0.83 22.28 -11.75
N LEU A 464 1.81 22.99 -11.21
CA LEU A 464 3.23 22.80 -11.51
C LEU A 464 3.91 22.16 -10.30
N CYS A 465 4.16 20.87 -10.38
CA CYS A 465 4.73 20.09 -9.31
C CYS A 465 6.26 20.03 -9.46
N LEU A 466 6.97 20.59 -8.50
CA LEU A 466 8.43 20.51 -8.40
C LEU A 466 8.83 19.24 -7.66
N ALA A 467 9.80 18.48 -8.18
CA ALA A 467 10.28 17.29 -7.50
C ALA A 467 11.73 16.97 -7.87
N THR A 468 12.42 16.18 -7.04
CA THR A 468 13.71 15.59 -7.43
C THR A 468 13.56 14.61 -8.59
N GLU A 469 14.61 14.43 -9.39
CA GLU A 469 14.72 13.47 -10.51
C GLU A 469 14.42 12.01 -10.13
N ALA A 470 14.44 11.65 -8.84
CA ALA A 470 14.10 10.31 -8.36
C ALA A 470 12.59 10.09 -8.11
N MET A 471 11.79 11.16 -8.04
CA MET A 471 10.38 11.11 -7.63
C MET A 471 9.44 10.93 -8.81
N ASN A 472 8.44 10.06 -8.67
CA ASN A 472 7.37 9.87 -9.67
C ASN A 472 6.15 10.77 -9.37
N HIS A 473 5.38 11.10 -10.40
CA HIS A 473 4.26 12.06 -10.33
C HIS A 473 2.87 11.42 -10.30
N ASP A 474 2.74 10.14 -9.92
CA ASP A 474 1.49 9.39 -10.04
C ASP A 474 0.38 9.84 -9.07
N TYR A 475 0.69 9.99 -7.78
CA TYR A 475 -0.34 10.15 -6.74
C TYR A 475 -1.20 11.43 -6.89
N PHE A 476 -0.56 12.60 -7.04
CA PHE A 476 -1.28 13.89 -7.09
C PHE A 476 -1.81 14.22 -8.50
N TYR A 477 -1.16 13.68 -9.54
CA TYR A 477 -1.61 13.82 -10.93
C TYR A 477 -3.05 13.36 -11.12
N ASP A 478 -3.41 12.27 -10.45
CA ASP A 478 -4.73 11.69 -10.62
C ASP A 478 -5.86 12.53 -9.98
N ILE A 479 -5.56 13.25 -8.89
CA ILE A 479 -6.48 14.25 -8.33
C ILE A 479 -6.79 15.35 -9.36
N VAL A 480 -5.75 15.82 -10.07
CA VAL A 480 -5.89 16.84 -11.13
C VAL A 480 -6.62 16.26 -12.35
N SER A 481 -6.40 14.99 -12.66
CA SER A 481 -7.12 14.25 -13.70
C SER A 481 -8.62 14.21 -13.46
N VAL A 482 -9.04 13.81 -12.25
CA VAL A 482 -10.45 13.80 -11.85
C VAL A 482 -11.09 15.19 -11.99
N LYS A 483 -10.32 16.25 -11.71
CA LYS A 483 -10.76 17.65 -11.81
C LYS A 483 -10.70 18.23 -13.23
N GLY A 484 -10.29 17.44 -14.24
CA GLY A 484 -10.11 17.92 -15.60
C GLY A 484 -9.09 19.07 -15.73
N GLY A 485 -8.08 19.10 -14.85
CA GLY A 485 -7.07 20.14 -14.78
C GLY A 485 -5.86 19.93 -15.70
N ILE A 486 -4.80 20.70 -15.45
CA ILE A 486 -3.51 20.59 -16.12
C ILE A 486 -2.43 20.26 -15.09
N TYR A 487 -1.61 19.26 -15.37
CA TYR A 487 -0.54 18.84 -14.46
C TYR A 487 0.82 18.88 -15.16
N ILE A 488 1.73 19.72 -14.67
CA ILE A 488 3.09 19.83 -15.19
C ILE A 488 4.07 19.37 -14.11
N GLY A 489 4.99 18.48 -14.46
CA GLY A 489 6.11 18.09 -13.60
C GLY A 489 7.38 18.83 -14.00
N LEU A 490 8.10 19.39 -13.03
CA LEU A 490 9.42 19.95 -13.23
C LEU A 490 10.42 19.29 -12.27
N GLN A 491 11.35 18.56 -12.86
CA GLN A 491 12.38 17.81 -12.15
C GLN A 491 13.56 18.70 -11.82
N GLY A 492 14.14 18.46 -10.65
CA GLY A 492 15.37 19.07 -10.20
C GLY A 492 16.45 18.04 -9.86
N LEU A 493 17.71 18.47 -9.89
CA LEU A 493 18.86 17.63 -9.57
C LEU A 493 18.94 17.44 -8.06
N ALA A 494 19.09 16.19 -7.62
CA ALA A 494 19.36 15.89 -6.22
C ALA A 494 20.72 16.49 -5.81
N ALA A 495 20.80 17.02 -4.59
CA ALA A 495 22.04 17.55 -4.03
C ALA A 495 23.10 16.46 -3.79
N GLU A 496 22.65 15.22 -3.59
CA GLU A 496 23.50 14.05 -3.33
C GLU A 496 23.08 12.87 -4.21
N GLN A 497 24.06 12.03 -4.54
CA GLN A 497 23.87 10.81 -5.34
C GLN A 497 24.29 9.56 -4.54
N PRO A 498 23.60 8.41 -4.72
CA PRO A 498 22.47 8.21 -5.62
C PRO A 498 21.20 8.93 -5.14
N ALA A 499 20.49 9.57 -6.07
CA ALA A 499 19.26 10.29 -5.78
C ALA A 499 18.18 9.34 -5.24
N THR A 500 17.44 9.80 -4.24
CA THR A 500 16.28 9.09 -3.69
C THR A 500 15.08 10.03 -3.66
N ILE A 501 13.89 9.47 -3.48
CA ILE A 501 12.67 10.25 -3.27
C ILE A 501 12.70 11.14 -2.01
N ALA A 502 13.74 11.04 -1.17
CA ALA A 502 13.92 11.85 0.03
C ALA A 502 14.95 12.98 -0.16
N SER A 503 15.68 12.98 -1.27
CA SER A 503 16.79 13.91 -1.51
C SER A 503 16.33 15.36 -1.57
N ASP A 504 17.12 16.23 -0.94
CA ASP A 504 17.07 17.67 -1.19
C ASP A 504 17.52 17.93 -2.65
N PHE A 505 16.99 18.97 -3.28
CA PHE A 505 17.21 19.21 -4.72
C PHE A 505 17.18 20.70 -5.08
N THR A 506 17.65 21.02 -6.28
CA THR A 506 17.56 22.36 -6.89
C THR A 506 16.79 22.32 -8.21
N ILE A 507 16.12 23.41 -8.54
CA ILE A 507 15.43 23.59 -9.83
C ILE A 507 16.19 24.60 -10.70
N ASP A 508 16.28 24.31 -11.99
CA ASP A 508 16.81 25.23 -13.00
C ASP A 508 15.82 26.40 -13.21
N ILE A 509 16.25 27.61 -12.88
CA ILE A 509 15.40 28.82 -12.88
C ILE A 509 15.02 29.25 -14.31
N PRO A 510 15.95 29.38 -15.28
CA PRO A 510 15.60 29.58 -16.69
C PRO A 510 14.57 28.57 -17.22
N LEU A 511 14.71 27.29 -16.87
CA LEU A 511 13.74 26.27 -17.27
C LEU A 511 12.38 26.46 -16.59
N LEU A 512 12.36 26.85 -15.30
CA LEU A 512 11.13 27.19 -14.59
C LEU A 512 10.38 28.33 -15.31
N GLU A 513 11.07 29.40 -15.67
CA GLU A 513 10.48 30.55 -16.38
C GLU A 513 9.88 30.15 -17.74
N ASP A 514 10.60 29.33 -18.53
CA ASP A 514 10.10 28.79 -19.81
C ASP A 514 8.82 27.97 -19.61
N VAL A 515 8.84 27.06 -18.63
CA VAL A 515 7.68 26.20 -18.31
C VAL A 515 6.48 27.02 -17.86
N LEU A 516 6.69 28.05 -17.02
CA LEU A 516 5.63 28.94 -16.57
C LEU A 516 4.95 29.65 -17.75
N SER A 517 5.73 30.21 -18.68
CA SER A 517 5.22 30.92 -19.86
C SER A 517 4.51 29.99 -20.85
N LYS A 518 5.16 28.86 -21.18
CA LYS A 518 4.67 27.85 -22.12
C LYS A 518 3.32 27.29 -21.71
N HIS A 519 3.14 27.05 -20.41
CA HIS A 519 1.91 26.50 -19.84
C HIS A 519 1.05 27.56 -19.19
N ALA A 520 1.25 28.85 -19.49
CA ALA A 520 0.41 29.96 -19.03
C ALA A 520 0.21 30.03 -17.51
N PHE A 521 1.17 29.60 -16.69
CA PHE A 521 1.16 29.80 -15.23
C PHE A 521 1.51 31.24 -14.84
N ASP A 522 1.92 32.06 -15.81
CA ASP A 522 2.23 33.48 -15.69
C ASP A 522 1.00 34.39 -15.91
N ARG A 523 -0.14 33.83 -16.36
CA ARG A 523 -1.38 34.57 -16.72
C ARG A 523 -2.62 34.00 -16.00
N PRO A 524 -3.70 34.79 -15.86
CA PRO A 524 -4.89 34.39 -15.10
C PRO A 524 -5.67 33.24 -15.73
#